data_AF-A0A9P7A3B6-F1
#
_entry.id   AF-A0A9P7A3B6-F1
#
_cell.length_a   1.000
_cell.length_b   1.000
_cell.length_c   1.000
_cell.angle_alpha   90.00
_cell.angle_beta   90.00
_cell.angle_gamma   90.00
#
_symmetry.space_group_name_H-M   'P 1'
#
loop_
_entity.id
_entity.type
_entity.pdbx_description
1 polymer ?
#
loop_
_entity_poly.entity_id
_entity_poly.type
_entity_poly.pdbx_seq_one_letter_code
_entity_poly.pdbx_strand_id
1 'polypeptide(L)'
;MNRLVSDPNLEHCPDFTSISFQPSRTPLLSPTTDDGQAVVTLQTIWVATNATLKAQWQRQLDEDALAAGEQQCLLDEANTQCLVAHALQEAAIAEEDRKKNQLHHIIIPDRACPKRAAEAILVSDFALCKLDKVQFVELYYWTNKGLADAKLKFLTTDDDSMVPTTALDGSTSWIAASVARPAAGVIADHLLSPLNFSRAIPRFIASLEQRGWDNSRVIMLANFFGALMFHDYWTSDNELEQCTLLMYTEEQRRAWHIAIPLPSG
;
A
#
# COMPACT_ATOMS: atom_id res chain seq x y z
N MET A 1 -0.34 -9.05 -50.00
CA MET A 1 0.86 -9.91 -50.05
C MET A 1 0.55 -11.19 -49.28
N ASN A 2 1.06 -12.34 -49.69
CA ASN A 2 0.80 -13.59 -48.95
C ASN A 2 1.55 -13.55 -47.61
N ARG A 3 0.81 -13.68 -46.50
CA ARG A 3 1.38 -13.72 -45.15
C ARG A 3 2.03 -15.09 -44.92
N LEU A 4 3.19 -15.12 -44.27
CA LEU A 4 3.83 -16.38 -43.92
C LEU A 4 3.11 -16.93 -42.67
N VAL A 5 2.88 -18.25 -42.64
CA VAL A 5 2.15 -18.92 -41.55
C VAL A 5 3.11 -19.64 -40.59
N SER A 6 4.36 -19.84 -41.02
CA SER A 6 5.43 -20.52 -40.27
C SER A 6 6.68 -19.65 -40.21
N ASP A 7 7.40 -19.70 -39.09
CA ASP A 7 8.64 -18.96 -38.89
C ASP A 7 9.82 -19.60 -39.64
N PRO A 8 10.37 -18.95 -40.68
CA PRO A 8 11.51 -19.46 -41.44
C PRO A 8 12.82 -19.51 -40.63
N ASN A 9 12.88 -18.90 -39.44
CA ASN A 9 14.01 -19.06 -38.52
C ASN A 9 14.09 -20.44 -37.87
N LEU A 10 12.98 -21.18 -37.85
CA LEU A 10 12.90 -22.53 -37.31
C LEU A 10 13.23 -23.60 -38.37
N GLU A 11 13.36 -23.22 -39.64
CA GLU A 11 13.68 -24.15 -40.72
C GLU A 11 15.19 -24.40 -40.83
N HIS A 12 15.56 -25.69 -40.88
CA HIS A 12 16.92 -26.15 -41.11
C HIS A 12 17.13 -26.54 -42.58
N CYS A 13 18.35 -26.33 -43.09
CA CYS A 13 18.71 -26.73 -44.45
C CYS A 13 18.52 -28.25 -44.60
N PRO A 14 17.72 -28.71 -45.57
CA PRO A 14 17.60 -30.13 -45.84
C PRO A 14 18.96 -30.75 -46.18
N ASP A 15 19.15 -32.02 -45.80
CA ASP A 15 20.32 -32.78 -46.21
C ASP A 15 20.18 -33.22 -47.68
N PHE A 16 20.66 -32.37 -48.58
CA PHE A 16 20.64 -32.63 -50.02
C PHE A 16 21.58 -33.76 -50.47
N THR A 17 22.41 -34.31 -49.57
CA THR A 17 23.23 -35.50 -49.87
C THR A 17 22.42 -36.80 -49.76
N SER A 18 21.27 -36.75 -49.07
CA SER A 18 20.37 -37.90 -48.92
C SER A 18 19.83 -38.40 -50.26
N ILE A 19 19.56 -39.71 -50.31
CA ILE A 19 19.03 -40.39 -51.49
C ILE A 19 17.67 -39.84 -51.92
N SER A 20 16.89 -39.29 -50.98
CA SER A 20 15.58 -38.68 -51.23
C SER A 20 15.65 -37.44 -52.13
N PHE A 21 16.80 -36.76 -52.19
CA PHE A 21 17.02 -35.58 -53.03
C PHE A 21 17.77 -35.89 -54.33
N GLN A 22 18.08 -37.15 -54.62
CA GLN A 22 18.68 -37.56 -55.89
C GLN A 22 17.87 -37.08 -57.13
N PRO A 23 16.52 -37.14 -57.16
CA PRO A 23 15.73 -36.63 -58.28
C PRO A 23 15.92 -35.13 -58.53
N SER A 24 16.23 -34.35 -57.48
CA SER A 24 16.49 -32.91 -57.58
C SER A 24 17.94 -32.60 -58.01
N ARG A 25 18.87 -33.54 -57.80
CA ARG A 25 20.29 -33.41 -58.19
C ARG A 25 20.54 -33.82 -59.65
N THR A 26 19.90 -34.88 -60.13
CA THR A 26 20.07 -35.43 -61.48
C THR A 26 19.96 -34.39 -62.61
N PRO A 27 19.02 -33.42 -62.59
CA PRO A 27 18.90 -32.40 -63.63
C PRO A 27 20.01 -31.34 -63.63
N LEU A 28 20.77 -31.23 -62.53
CA LEU A 28 21.86 -30.26 -62.37
C LEU A 28 23.22 -30.82 -62.80
N LEU A 29 23.29 -32.12 -63.10
CA LEU A 29 24.51 -32.79 -63.57
C LEU A 29 24.77 -32.45 -65.04
N SER A 30 26.01 -32.10 -65.35
CA SER A 30 26.47 -31.81 -66.70
C SER A 30 27.91 -32.29 -66.88
N PRO A 31 28.48 -32.35 -68.09
CA PRO A 31 29.89 -32.75 -68.28
C PRO A 31 30.89 -31.89 -67.48
N THR A 32 30.47 -30.72 -67.00
CA THR A 32 31.25 -29.77 -66.20
C THR A 32 30.80 -29.65 -64.74
N THR A 33 29.72 -30.34 -64.33
CA THR A 33 29.11 -30.22 -63.00
C THR A 33 28.95 -31.60 -62.35
N ASP A 34 29.77 -31.84 -61.34
CA ASP A 34 29.73 -33.05 -60.50
C ASP A 34 28.60 -32.99 -59.45
N ASP A 35 28.22 -34.13 -58.89
CA ASP A 35 27.17 -34.30 -57.89
C ASP A 35 27.40 -33.45 -56.63
N GLY A 36 28.67 -33.28 -56.21
CA GLY A 36 29.03 -32.36 -55.13
C GLY A 36 28.70 -30.90 -55.45
N GLN A 37 28.83 -30.47 -56.71
CA GLN A 37 28.47 -29.11 -57.15
C GLN A 37 26.95 -28.91 -57.24
N ALA A 38 26.21 -29.97 -57.59
CA ALA A 38 24.74 -29.95 -57.57
C ALA A 38 24.18 -29.77 -56.15
N VAL A 39 24.77 -30.45 -55.15
CA VAL A 39 24.42 -30.27 -53.72
C VAL A 39 24.67 -28.83 -53.27
N VAL A 40 25.84 -28.27 -53.56
CA VAL A 40 26.20 -26.88 -53.18
C VAL A 40 25.25 -25.87 -53.84
N THR A 41 24.86 -26.11 -55.09
CA THR A 41 23.89 -25.26 -55.80
C THR A 41 22.52 -25.27 -55.11
N LEU A 42 22.01 -26.44 -54.73
CA LEU A 42 20.73 -26.57 -54.01
C LEU A 42 20.78 -25.93 -52.62
N GLN A 43 21.89 -26.10 -51.88
CA GLN A 43 22.12 -25.42 -50.61
C GLN A 43 22.12 -23.90 -50.78
N THR A 44 22.78 -23.39 -51.82
CA THR A 44 22.87 -21.94 -52.09
C THR A 44 21.49 -21.35 -52.41
N ILE A 45 20.70 -22.04 -53.23
CA ILE A 45 19.31 -21.66 -53.56
C ILE A 45 18.44 -21.67 -52.29
N TRP A 46 18.58 -22.70 -51.45
CA TRP A 46 17.83 -22.78 -50.19
C TRP A 46 18.20 -21.64 -49.24
N VAL A 47 19.49 -21.33 -49.06
CA VAL A 47 19.95 -20.21 -48.23
C VAL A 47 19.41 -18.88 -48.73
N ALA A 48 19.46 -18.61 -50.04
CA ALA A 48 18.95 -17.38 -50.62
C ALA A 48 17.42 -17.24 -50.47
N THR A 49 16.70 -18.35 -50.64
CA THR A 49 15.24 -18.41 -50.48
C THR A 49 14.86 -18.20 -49.01
N ASN A 50 15.51 -18.91 -48.08
CA ASN A 50 15.27 -18.78 -46.65
C ASN A 50 15.61 -17.37 -46.14
N ALA A 51 16.69 -16.76 -46.63
CA ALA A 51 17.02 -15.37 -46.30
C ALA A 51 15.92 -14.38 -46.73
N THR A 52 15.32 -14.60 -47.90
CA THR A 52 14.19 -13.79 -48.39
C THR A 52 12.95 -13.97 -47.52
N LEU A 53 12.64 -15.22 -47.14
CA LEU A 53 11.53 -15.54 -46.26
C LEU A 53 11.71 -14.93 -44.86
N LYS A 54 12.92 -15.01 -44.28
CA LYS A 54 13.24 -14.35 -43.01
C LYS A 54 13.07 -12.83 -43.07
N ALA A 55 13.50 -12.19 -44.15
CA ALA A 55 13.30 -10.76 -44.35
C ALA A 55 11.82 -10.38 -44.53
N GLN A 56 11.00 -11.28 -45.08
CA GLN A 56 9.55 -11.09 -45.17
C GLN A 56 8.86 -11.32 -43.80
N TRP A 57 9.30 -12.31 -43.03
CA TRP A 57 8.81 -12.58 -41.68
C TRP A 57 9.11 -11.42 -40.73
N GLN A 58 10.34 -10.89 -40.76
CA GLN A 58 10.71 -9.73 -39.94
C GLN A 58 9.83 -8.52 -40.26
N ARG A 59 9.58 -8.25 -41.54
CA ARG A 59 8.66 -7.18 -41.95
C ARG A 59 7.25 -7.38 -41.41
N GLN A 60 6.75 -8.61 -41.38
CA GLN A 60 5.43 -8.91 -40.78
C GLN A 60 5.42 -8.64 -39.28
N LEU A 61 6.46 -9.05 -38.56
CA LEU A 61 6.58 -8.77 -37.12
C LEU A 61 6.65 -7.27 -36.85
N ASP A 62 7.40 -6.52 -37.65
CA ASP A 62 7.52 -5.07 -37.49
C ASP A 62 6.18 -4.36 -37.78
N GLU A 63 5.47 -4.77 -38.85
CA GLU A 63 4.14 -4.26 -39.20
C GLU A 63 3.10 -4.59 -38.11
N ASP A 64 3.09 -5.81 -37.59
CA ASP A 64 2.20 -6.23 -36.50
C ASP A 64 2.51 -5.48 -35.20
N ALA A 65 3.79 -5.26 -34.88
CA ALA A 65 4.21 -4.52 -33.70
C ALA A 65 3.79 -3.04 -33.78
N LEU A 66 3.91 -2.41 -34.96
CA LEU A 66 3.42 -1.06 -35.20
C LEU A 66 1.89 -0.98 -35.06
N ALA A 67 1.16 -1.88 -35.71
CA ALA A 67 -0.30 -1.93 -35.63
C ALA A 67 -0.80 -2.16 -34.20
N ALA A 68 -0.16 -3.07 -33.45
CA ALA A 68 -0.47 -3.31 -32.05
C ALA A 68 -0.18 -2.08 -31.17
N GLY A 69 0.93 -1.38 -31.42
CA GLY A 69 1.28 -0.14 -30.73
C GLY A 69 0.27 0.99 -30.99
N GLU A 70 -0.13 1.19 -32.25
CA GLU A 70 -1.16 2.16 -32.61
C GLU A 70 -2.50 1.84 -31.96
N GLN A 71 -2.91 0.57 -31.99
CA GLN A 71 -4.15 0.13 -31.35
C GLN A 71 -4.12 0.32 -29.83
N GLN A 72 -2.98 0.07 -29.19
CA GLN A 72 -2.81 0.30 -27.75
C GLN A 72 -2.91 1.80 -27.42
N CYS A 73 -2.24 2.67 -28.18
CA CYS A 73 -2.33 4.12 -28.01
C CYS A 73 -3.77 4.62 -28.11
N LEU A 74 -4.54 4.12 -29.08
CA LEU A 74 -5.95 4.48 -29.25
C LEU A 74 -6.81 4.03 -28.07
N LEU A 75 -6.56 2.83 -27.51
CA LEU A 75 -7.25 2.34 -26.34
C LEU A 75 -6.92 3.17 -25.10
N ASP A 76 -5.65 3.52 -24.90
CA ASP A 76 -5.21 4.34 -23.78
C ASP A 76 -5.77 5.76 -23.85
N GLU A 77 -5.81 6.35 -25.04
CA GLU A 77 -6.42 7.66 -25.27
C GLU A 77 -7.94 7.62 -25.01
N ALA A 78 -8.65 6.61 -25.53
CA ALA A 78 -10.07 6.42 -25.29
C ALA A 78 -10.38 6.21 -23.80
N ASN A 79 -9.55 5.44 -23.09
CA ASN A 79 -9.69 5.23 -21.65
C ASN A 79 -9.46 6.53 -20.88
N THR A 80 -8.44 7.29 -21.25
CA THR A 80 -8.15 8.60 -20.64
C THR A 80 -9.31 9.57 -20.86
N GLN A 81 -9.86 9.64 -22.08
CA GLN A 81 -11.02 10.46 -22.38
C GLN A 81 -12.25 10.02 -21.58
N CYS A 82 -12.47 8.71 -21.42
CA CYS A 82 -13.55 8.17 -20.61
C CYS A 82 -13.42 8.58 -19.14
N LEU A 83 -12.22 8.46 -18.55
CA LEU A 83 -11.94 8.86 -17.17
C LEU A 83 -12.15 10.37 -16.96
N VAL A 84 -11.69 11.20 -17.90
CA VAL A 84 -11.89 12.66 -17.84
C VAL A 84 -13.37 13.01 -17.96
N ALA A 85 -14.11 12.38 -18.86
CA ALA A 85 -15.55 12.59 -19.01
C ALA A 85 -16.32 12.18 -17.75
N HIS A 86 -15.96 11.05 -17.14
CA HIS A 86 -16.54 10.60 -15.88
C HIS A 86 -16.28 11.60 -14.75
N ALA A 87 -15.04 12.07 -14.59
CA ALA A 87 -14.70 13.05 -13.57
C ALA A 87 -15.44 14.39 -13.76
N LEU A 88 -15.61 14.85 -15.00
CA LEU A 88 -16.40 16.04 -15.32
C LEU A 88 -17.88 15.84 -14.99
N GLN A 89 -18.43 14.66 -15.27
CA GLN A 89 -19.81 14.32 -14.93
C GLN A 89 -20.02 14.28 -13.41
N GLU A 90 -19.12 13.63 -12.66
CA GLU A 90 -19.16 13.59 -11.20
C GLU A 90 -19.06 15.00 -10.60
N ALA A 91 -18.17 15.84 -11.11
CA ALA A 91 -18.05 17.24 -10.68
C ALA A 91 -19.33 18.06 -10.99
N ALA A 92 -19.96 17.82 -12.14
CA ALA A 92 -21.23 18.47 -12.49
C ALA A 92 -22.37 18.01 -11.57
N ILE A 93 -22.45 16.72 -11.26
CA ILE A 93 -23.42 16.16 -10.30
C ILE A 93 -23.19 16.76 -8.92
N ALA A 94 -21.94 16.82 -8.44
CA ALA A 94 -21.61 17.41 -7.15
C ALA A 94 -21.97 18.90 -7.07
N GLU A 95 -21.76 19.65 -8.15
CA GLU A 95 -22.13 21.07 -8.23
C GLU A 95 -23.66 21.27 -8.28
N GLU A 96 -24.38 20.40 -8.99
CA GLU A 96 -25.84 20.41 -9.01
C GLU A 96 -26.41 20.04 -7.64
N ASP A 97 -25.84 19.03 -6.98
CA ASP A 97 -26.17 18.64 -5.61
C ASP A 97 -25.92 19.82 -4.66
N ARG A 98 -24.78 20.50 -4.77
CA ARG A 98 -24.46 21.69 -3.98
C ARG A 98 -25.49 22.81 -4.16
N LYS A 99 -25.98 23.01 -5.39
CA LYS A 99 -27.01 24.01 -5.71
C LYS A 99 -28.40 23.62 -5.19
N LYS A 100 -28.76 22.34 -5.22
CA LYS A 100 -30.06 21.83 -4.73
C LYS A 100 -30.09 21.72 -3.21
N ASN A 101 -28.99 21.27 -2.61
CA ASN A 101 -28.84 20.96 -1.20
C ASN A 101 -27.99 21.99 -0.48
N GLN A 102 -28.12 23.28 -0.83
CA GLN A 102 -27.32 24.39 -0.27
C GLN A 102 -27.24 24.34 1.27
N LEU A 103 -28.34 23.97 1.93
CA LEU A 103 -28.40 23.84 3.39
C LEU A 103 -27.43 22.79 3.96
N HIS A 104 -27.18 21.69 3.25
CA HIS A 104 -26.21 20.66 3.66
C HIS A 104 -24.76 21.16 3.55
N HIS A 105 -24.51 22.21 2.77
CA HIS A 105 -23.17 22.76 2.53
C HIS A 105 -22.91 24.08 3.26
N ILE A 106 -23.85 24.53 4.11
CA ILE A 106 -23.62 25.67 4.99
C ILE A 106 -22.51 25.29 5.98
N ILE A 107 -21.42 26.05 5.97
CA ILE A 107 -20.36 25.92 6.98
C ILE A 107 -20.96 26.35 8.31
N ILE A 108 -21.22 25.39 9.19
CA ILE A 108 -21.63 25.66 10.56
C ILE A 108 -20.36 26.06 11.33
N PRO A 109 -20.28 27.29 11.86
CA PRO A 109 -19.12 27.71 12.62
C PRO A 109 -18.99 26.84 13.87
N ASP A 110 -17.75 26.47 14.19
CA ASP A 110 -17.48 25.68 15.38
C ASP A 110 -17.97 26.43 16.62
N ARG A 111 -18.73 25.75 17.47
CA ARG A 111 -19.23 26.31 18.72
C ARG A 111 -18.29 25.87 19.81
N ALA A 112 -17.76 26.86 20.54
CA ALA A 112 -16.92 26.58 21.70
C ALA A 112 -17.63 25.56 22.62
N CYS A 113 -16.98 24.42 22.85
CA CYS A 113 -17.46 23.40 23.76
C CYS A 113 -17.74 24.04 25.14
N PRO A 114 -18.87 23.71 25.79
CA PRO A 114 -19.17 24.22 27.13
C PRO A 114 -18.00 23.96 28.09
N LYS A 115 -17.24 25.01 28.40
CA LYS A 115 -16.12 24.92 29.34
C LYS A 115 -16.67 24.81 30.76
N ARG A 116 -16.78 23.58 31.30
CA ARG A 116 -16.57 23.42 32.74
C ARG A 116 -15.15 23.94 33.01
N ALA A 117 -14.95 24.73 34.07
CA ALA A 117 -13.63 25.27 34.44
C ALA A 117 -12.58 24.19 34.17
N ALA A 118 -11.71 24.43 33.19
CA ALA A 118 -10.96 23.39 32.52
C ALA A 118 -9.94 22.79 33.49
N GLU A 119 -10.33 21.74 34.21
CA GLU A 119 -9.34 20.80 34.70
C GLU A 119 -8.66 20.25 33.45
N ALA A 120 -7.42 20.68 33.23
CA ALA A 120 -6.58 20.14 32.16
C ALA A 120 -6.59 18.62 32.31
N ILE A 121 -6.96 17.93 31.23
CA ILE A 121 -6.93 16.47 31.18
C ILE A 121 -5.46 16.07 31.30
N LEU A 122 -5.05 15.64 32.49
CA LEU A 122 -3.67 15.26 32.75
C LEU A 122 -3.46 13.80 32.37
N VAL A 123 -2.90 13.59 31.19
CA VAL A 123 -2.45 12.27 30.72
C VAL A 123 -1.02 12.04 31.22
N SER A 124 -0.64 10.78 31.46
CA SER A 124 0.68 10.43 31.96
C SER A 124 1.82 10.81 31.00
N ASP A 125 2.86 11.48 31.50
CA ASP A 125 4.07 11.83 30.73
C ASP A 125 4.75 10.63 30.06
N PHE A 126 4.68 9.44 30.67
CA PHE A 126 5.14 8.20 30.07
C PHE A 126 4.42 7.91 28.74
N ALA A 127 3.09 7.99 28.75
CA ALA A 127 2.26 7.69 27.58
C ALA A 127 2.44 8.74 26.48
N LEU A 128 2.52 10.00 26.91
CA LEU A 128 2.83 11.15 26.09
C LEU A 128 4.19 11.00 25.39
N CYS A 129 5.26 10.66 26.11
CA CYS A 129 6.58 10.44 25.54
C CYS A 129 6.62 9.26 24.55
N LYS A 130 5.86 8.18 24.83
CA LYS A 130 5.71 7.09 23.87
C LYS A 130 5.05 7.54 22.56
N LEU A 131 4.04 8.41 22.64
CA LEU A 131 3.43 8.99 21.44
C LEU A 131 4.40 9.88 20.66
N ASP A 132 5.21 10.69 21.34
CA ASP A 132 6.24 11.50 20.68
C ASP A 132 7.26 10.63 19.92
N LYS A 133 7.55 9.44 20.46
CA LYS A 133 8.44 8.43 19.84
C LYS A 133 7.72 7.52 18.85
N VAL A 134 6.44 7.77 18.55
CA VAL A 134 5.62 6.95 17.67
C VAL A 134 5.56 5.48 18.10
N GLN A 135 5.69 5.22 19.40
CA GLN A 135 5.67 3.88 20.00
C GLN A 135 4.26 3.48 20.42
N PHE A 136 4.01 2.17 20.42
CA PHE A 136 2.77 1.63 20.94
C PHE A 136 2.60 1.97 22.43
N VAL A 137 1.41 2.48 22.74
CA VAL A 137 0.96 2.80 24.09
C VAL A 137 -0.50 2.41 24.25
N GLU A 138 -0.81 1.81 25.40
CA GLU A 138 -2.13 1.33 25.78
C GLU A 138 -3.12 2.50 25.91
N LEU A 139 -4.37 2.31 25.47
CA LEU A 139 -5.44 3.30 25.63
C LEU A 139 -5.83 3.53 27.09
N TYR A 140 -5.38 2.64 28.00
CA TYR A 140 -5.55 2.78 29.44
C TYR A 140 -5.26 4.20 29.95
N TYR A 141 -4.17 4.82 29.48
CA TYR A 141 -3.74 6.16 29.92
C TYR A 141 -4.75 7.28 29.61
N TRP A 142 -5.68 7.04 28.67
CA TRP A 142 -6.75 7.96 28.31
C TRP A 142 -8.12 7.58 28.91
N THR A 143 -8.20 6.46 29.63
CA THR A 143 -9.38 6.10 30.41
C THR A 143 -9.51 6.99 31.65
N ASN A 144 -10.71 7.07 32.24
CA ASN A 144 -10.89 7.84 33.49
C ASN A 144 -9.96 7.36 34.62
N LYS A 145 -9.70 6.04 34.69
CA LYS A 145 -8.79 5.47 35.68
C LYS A 145 -7.34 5.88 35.40
N GLY A 146 -6.87 5.75 34.16
CA GLY A 146 -5.52 6.19 33.79
C GLY A 146 -5.27 7.68 34.01
N LEU A 147 -6.27 8.53 33.78
CA LEU A 147 -6.21 9.96 34.09
C LEU A 147 -6.15 10.24 35.59
N ALA A 148 -6.92 9.50 36.40
CA ALA A 148 -6.87 9.61 37.86
C ALA A 148 -5.51 9.16 38.41
N ASP A 149 -4.95 8.07 37.86
CA ASP A 149 -3.62 7.58 38.23
C ASP A 149 -2.53 8.59 37.85
N ALA A 150 -2.62 9.21 36.67
CA ALA A 150 -1.71 10.27 36.25
C ALA A 150 -1.79 11.49 37.18
N LYS A 151 -3.01 11.92 37.55
CA LYS A 151 -3.23 12.99 38.54
C LYS A 151 -2.63 12.65 39.90
N LEU A 152 -2.82 11.43 40.38
CA LEU A 152 -2.25 10.99 41.65
C LEU A 152 -0.72 10.95 41.59
N LYS A 153 -0.14 10.46 40.49
CA LYS A 153 1.31 10.41 40.30
C LYS A 153 1.91 11.82 40.25
N PHE A 154 1.25 12.77 39.58
CA PHE A 154 1.65 14.17 39.53
C PHE A 154 1.62 14.84 40.91
N LEU A 155 0.65 14.49 41.77
CA LEU A 155 0.55 15.06 43.12
C LEU A 155 1.51 14.41 44.14
N THR A 156 1.99 13.19 43.88
CA THR A 156 2.78 12.41 44.86
C THR A 156 4.25 12.26 44.50
N THR A 157 4.64 12.51 43.25
CA THR A 157 6.03 12.37 42.79
C THR A 157 6.75 13.71 42.92
N ASP A 158 7.94 13.70 43.50
CA ASP A 158 8.89 14.81 43.39
C ASP A 158 9.45 14.85 41.97
N ASP A 159 9.11 15.90 41.22
CA ASP A 159 9.34 16.05 39.77
C ASP A 159 10.84 16.04 39.40
N ASP A 160 11.72 16.30 40.38
CA ASP A 160 13.18 16.34 40.20
C ASP A 160 13.86 14.96 40.22
N SER A 161 13.11 13.86 40.40
CA SER A 161 13.72 12.52 40.38
C SER A 161 14.08 12.06 38.95
N MET A 162 15.38 11.94 38.68
CA MET A 162 15.93 11.47 37.42
C MET A 162 16.36 10.00 37.49
N VAL A 163 16.14 9.24 36.42
CA VAL A 163 16.60 7.86 36.28
C VAL A 163 17.52 7.72 35.07
N PRO A 164 18.61 6.94 35.19
CA PRO A 164 19.52 6.70 34.08
C PRO A 164 18.87 5.75 33.07
N THR A 165 18.98 6.08 31.79
CA THR A 165 18.55 5.27 30.65
C THR A 165 19.72 5.09 29.69
N THR A 166 19.98 3.84 29.32
CA THR A 166 21.07 3.48 28.41
C THR A 166 20.57 3.45 26.97
N ALA A 167 21.23 4.19 26.09
CA ALA A 167 20.98 4.13 24.64
C ALA A 167 21.70 2.92 24.00
N LEU A 168 21.36 2.59 22.75
CA LEU A 168 21.94 1.45 22.03
C LEU A 168 23.46 1.57 21.83
N ASP A 169 23.99 2.79 21.82
CA ASP A 169 25.43 3.07 21.72
C ASP A 169 26.19 2.92 23.06
N GLY A 170 25.50 2.55 24.14
CA GLY A 170 26.05 2.43 25.48
C GLY A 170 26.14 3.75 26.25
N SER A 171 25.71 4.87 25.66
CA SER A 171 25.66 6.16 26.37
C SER A 171 24.54 6.16 27.41
N THR A 172 24.79 6.79 28.57
CA THR A 172 23.80 6.94 29.65
C THR A 172 23.22 8.35 29.59
N SER A 173 21.92 8.46 29.36
CA SER A 173 21.16 9.71 29.48
C SER A 173 20.28 9.69 30.72
N TRP A 174 19.98 10.86 31.29
CA TRP A 174 19.09 10.99 32.44
C TRP A 174 17.73 11.47 31.95
N ILE A 175 16.67 10.76 32.32
CA ILE A 175 15.29 11.14 32.02
C ILE A 175 14.50 11.23 33.31
N ALA A 176 13.45 12.05 33.31
CA ALA A 176 12.55 12.15 34.45
C ALA A 176 11.91 10.78 34.76
N ALA A 177 11.81 10.43 36.04
CA ALA A 177 11.20 9.16 36.47
C ALA A 177 9.73 9.04 36.04
N SER A 178 9.04 10.18 35.86
CA SER A 178 7.68 10.27 35.33
C SER A 178 7.56 9.66 33.93
N VAL A 179 8.58 9.88 33.08
CA VAL A 179 8.67 9.43 31.69
C VAL A 179 9.20 8.01 31.53
N ALA A 180 10.00 7.54 32.49
CA ALA A 180 10.64 6.23 32.41
C ALA A 180 9.72 5.07 32.81
N ARG A 181 8.81 5.30 33.77
CA ARG A 181 8.05 4.22 34.42
C ARG A 181 6.57 4.25 34.04
N PRO A 182 6.01 3.14 33.52
CA PRO A 182 4.57 3.02 33.32
C PRO A 182 3.84 3.09 34.67
N ALA A 183 2.54 3.40 34.63
CA ALA A 183 1.70 3.34 35.82
C ALA A 183 1.63 1.89 36.36
N ALA A 184 1.47 1.73 37.67
CA ALA A 184 1.19 0.42 38.24
C ALA A 184 -0.22 -0.03 37.82
N GLY A 185 -0.35 -1.23 37.26
CA GLY A 185 -1.67 -1.77 36.87
C GLY A 185 -2.24 -1.21 35.57
N VAL A 186 -1.39 -0.82 34.61
CA VAL A 186 -1.80 -0.56 33.22
C VAL A 186 -2.52 -1.79 32.66
N ILE A 187 -3.68 -1.57 32.06
CA ILE A 187 -4.53 -2.61 31.47
C ILE A 187 -4.29 -2.63 29.96
N ALA A 188 -4.09 -3.81 29.39
CA ALA A 188 -3.98 -3.98 27.94
C ALA A 188 -5.29 -3.58 27.24
N ASP A 189 -5.21 -3.15 25.98
CA ASP A 189 -6.37 -2.64 25.23
C ASP A 189 -7.49 -3.68 25.15
N HIS A 190 -7.15 -4.95 24.88
CA HIS A 190 -8.12 -6.04 24.81
C HIS A 190 -8.79 -6.42 26.13
N LEU A 191 -8.27 -5.93 27.25
CA LEU A 191 -8.83 -6.15 28.60
C LEU A 191 -9.61 -4.93 29.10
N LEU A 192 -9.68 -3.85 28.31
CA LEU A 192 -10.53 -2.70 28.63
C LEU A 192 -12.00 -3.07 28.37
N SER A 193 -12.91 -2.59 29.23
CA SER A 193 -14.33 -2.65 28.90
C SER A 193 -14.63 -1.78 27.66
N PRO A 194 -15.60 -2.15 26.81
CA PRO A 194 -15.95 -1.37 25.61
C PRO A 194 -16.26 0.10 25.93
N LEU A 195 -16.87 0.36 27.08
CA LEU A 195 -17.15 1.72 27.55
C LEU A 195 -15.87 2.51 27.88
N ASN A 196 -14.89 1.88 28.53
CA ASN A 196 -13.62 2.55 28.82
C ASN A 196 -12.81 2.75 27.55
N PHE A 197 -12.83 1.78 26.65
CA PHE A 197 -12.19 1.84 25.35
C PHE A 197 -12.75 3.01 24.50
N SER A 198 -14.07 3.06 24.29
CA SER A 198 -14.73 4.14 23.54
C SER A 198 -14.50 5.52 24.13
N ARG A 199 -14.47 5.65 25.47
CA ARG A 199 -14.17 6.93 26.14
C ARG A 199 -12.72 7.37 25.97
N ALA A 200 -11.79 6.42 25.84
CA ALA A 200 -10.38 6.72 25.66
C ALA A 200 -10.07 7.24 24.25
N ILE A 201 -10.77 6.73 23.22
CA ILE A 201 -10.51 7.05 21.80
C ILE A 201 -10.48 8.56 21.51
N PRO A 202 -11.52 9.37 21.82
CA PRO A 202 -11.50 10.79 21.47
C PRO A 202 -10.34 11.55 22.12
N ARG A 203 -9.96 11.17 23.35
CA ARG A 203 -8.86 11.80 24.08
C ARG A 203 -7.51 11.37 23.51
N PHE A 204 -7.39 10.12 23.10
CA PHE A 204 -6.22 9.60 22.41
C PHE A 204 -6.01 10.32 21.07
N ILE A 205 -7.05 10.40 20.24
CA ILE A 205 -7.02 11.13 18.96
C ILE A 205 -6.61 12.59 19.16
N ALA A 206 -7.25 13.30 20.10
CA ALA A 206 -6.87 14.68 20.42
C ALA A 206 -5.41 14.81 20.88
N SER A 207 -4.86 13.80 21.56
CA SER A 207 -3.45 13.79 22.00
C SER A 207 -2.48 13.58 20.84
N LEU A 208 -2.89 12.89 19.77
CA LEU A 208 -2.10 12.77 18.53
C LEU A 208 -2.06 14.10 17.79
N GLU A 209 -3.22 14.75 17.63
CA GLU A 209 -3.36 16.06 16.98
C GLU A 209 -2.52 17.13 17.69
N GLN A 210 -2.62 17.20 19.02
CA GLN A 210 -1.86 18.16 19.84
C GLN A 210 -0.35 17.95 19.77
N ARG A 211 0.10 16.74 19.43
CA ARG A 211 1.52 16.40 19.24
C ARG A 211 2.02 16.56 17.81
N GLY A 212 1.19 17.08 16.91
CA GLY A 212 1.58 17.30 15.51
C GLY A 212 1.79 16.00 14.74
N TRP A 213 1.09 14.92 15.12
CA TRP A 213 1.00 13.76 14.24
C TRP A 213 0.40 14.15 12.89
N ASP A 214 0.89 13.52 11.82
CA ASP A 214 0.39 13.79 10.48
C ASP A 214 -1.13 13.58 10.38
N ASN A 215 -1.83 14.56 9.80
CA ASN A 215 -3.29 14.57 9.78
C ASN A 215 -3.87 13.35 9.05
N SER A 216 -3.21 12.86 7.99
CA SER A 216 -3.66 11.65 7.29
C SER A 216 -3.65 10.42 8.21
N ARG A 217 -2.67 10.33 9.12
CA ARG A 217 -2.57 9.26 10.11
C ARG A 217 -3.64 9.39 11.19
N VAL A 218 -3.86 10.60 11.69
CA VAL A 218 -4.92 10.87 12.68
C VAL A 218 -6.29 10.49 12.10
N ILE A 219 -6.59 10.91 10.88
CA ILE A 219 -7.85 10.58 10.18
C ILE A 219 -7.97 9.06 9.97
N MET A 220 -6.91 8.39 9.53
CA MET A 220 -6.90 6.94 9.35
C MET A 220 -7.22 6.21 10.67
N LEU A 221 -6.58 6.61 11.78
CA LEU A 221 -6.84 6.04 13.11
C LEU A 221 -8.28 6.30 13.58
N ALA A 222 -8.77 7.53 13.40
CA ALA A 222 -10.14 7.89 13.76
C ALA A 222 -11.17 7.06 12.97
N ASN A 223 -10.95 6.89 11.66
CA ASN A 223 -11.81 6.08 10.80
C ASN A 223 -11.79 4.60 11.21
N PHE A 224 -10.62 4.06 11.57
CA PHE A 224 -10.50 2.70 12.06
C PHE A 224 -11.27 2.48 13.37
N PHE A 225 -11.07 3.35 14.37
CA PHE A 225 -11.85 3.27 15.61
C PHE A 225 -13.34 3.44 15.37
N GLY A 226 -13.74 4.32 14.44
CA GLY A 226 -15.12 4.46 14.01
C GLY A 226 -15.68 3.17 13.43
N ALA A 227 -14.98 2.56 12.47
CA ALA A 227 -15.37 1.30 11.84
C ALA A 227 -15.53 0.16 12.86
N LEU A 228 -14.66 0.09 13.87
CA LEU A 228 -14.76 -0.87 14.97
C LEU A 228 -16.04 -0.67 15.79
N MET A 229 -16.39 0.59 16.12
CA MET A 229 -17.61 0.88 16.90
C MET A 229 -18.90 0.61 16.11
N PHE A 230 -18.83 0.55 14.78
CA PHE A 230 -19.95 0.15 13.91
C PHE A 230 -19.99 -1.35 13.61
N HIS A 231 -19.02 -2.14 14.07
CA HIS A 231 -18.99 -3.57 13.85
C HIS A 231 -20.04 -4.27 14.74
N ASP A 232 -20.69 -5.33 14.23
CA ASP A 232 -21.75 -6.06 14.95
C ASP A 232 -21.31 -6.55 16.34
N TYR A 233 -20.07 -6.98 16.46
CA TYR A 233 -19.50 -7.46 17.74
C TYR A 233 -19.36 -6.36 18.79
N TRP A 234 -19.34 -5.08 18.40
CA TRP A 234 -19.23 -3.96 19.35
C TRP A 234 -20.47 -3.85 20.25
N THR A 235 -21.65 -4.11 19.68
CA THR A 235 -22.94 -4.05 20.37
C THR A 235 -23.48 -5.43 20.75
N SER A 236 -22.70 -6.49 20.54
CA SER A 236 -23.11 -7.84 20.91
C SER A 236 -23.24 -8.00 22.42
N ASP A 237 -24.22 -8.78 22.86
CA ASP A 237 -24.36 -9.19 24.27
C ASP A 237 -23.31 -10.25 24.68
N ASN A 238 -22.58 -10.81 23.71
CA ASN A 238 -21.53 -11.79 23.96
C ASN A 238 -20.20 -11.12 24.27
N GLU A 239 -19.73 -11.25 25.52
CA GLU A 239 -18.45 -10.68 25.97
C GLU A 239 -17.25 -11.20 25.16
N LEU A 240 -17.29 -12.44 24.67
CA LEU A 240 -16.19 -13.00 23.86
C LEU A 240 -16.08 -12.33 22.48
N GLU A 241 -17.20 -11.93 21.88
CA GLU A 241 -17.23 -11.22 20.60
C GLU A 241 -16.63 -9.82 20.76
N GLN A 242 -17.02 -9.12 21.82
CA GLN A 242 -16.42 -7.83 22.18
C GLN A 242 -14.92 -7.97 22.46
N CYS A 243 -14.51 -8.97 23.26
CA CYS A 243 -13.09 -9.22 23.54
C CYS A 243 -12.30 -9.53 22.27
N THR A 244 -12.86 -10.32 21.36
CA THR A 244 -12.23 -10.66 20.06
C THR A 244 -11.99 -9.39 19.24
N LEU A 245 -12.97 -8.49 19.20
CA LEU A 245 -12.85 -7.22 18.47
C LEU A 245 -11.77 -6.32 19.08
N LEU A 246 -11.68 -6.26 20.42
CA LEU A 246 -10.65 -5.47 21.09
C LEU A 246 -9.25 -6.10 20.97
N MET A 247 -9.14 -7.43 20.95
CA MET A 247 -7.89 -8.13 20.64
C MET A 247 -7.39 -7.80 19.23
N TYR A 248 -8.26 -7.92 18.23
CA TYR A 248 -7.94 -7.53 16.87
C TYR A 248 -7.47 -6.06 16.81
N THR A 249 -8.16 -5.19 17.53
CA THR A 249 -7.83 -3.77 17.58
C THR A 249 -6.43 -3.51 18.16
N GLU A 250 -6.08 -4.18 19.25
CA GLU A 250 -4.75 -4.09 19.85
C GLU A 250 -3.66 -4.58 18.89
N GLU A 251 -3.89 -5.72 18.24
CA GLU A 251 -2.95 -6.30 17.26
C GLU A 251 -2.71 -5.34 16.09
N GLN A 252 -3.77 -4.75 15.52
CA GLN A 252 -3.64 -3.80 14.42
C GLN A 252 -2.87 -2.54 14.86
N ARG A 253 -3.17 -1.99 16.04
CA ARG A 253 -2.42 -0.84 16.58
C ARG A 253 -0.95 -1.18 16.76
N ARG A 254 -0.62 -2.35 17.31
CA ARG A 254 0.78 -2.80 17.46
C ARG A 254 1.46 -2.93 16.10
N ALA A 255 0.81 -3.58 15.14
CA ALA A 255 1.34 -3.75 13.78
C ALA A 255 1.63 -2.40 13.10
N TRP A 256 0.75 -1.41 13.27
CA TRP A 256 0.98 -0.07 12.72
C TRP A 256 2.21 0.61 13.30
N HIS A 257 2.37 0.57 14.63
CA HIS A 257 3.54 1.15 15.28
C HIS A 257 4.85 0.44 14.87
N ILE A 258 4.79 -0.85 14.51
CA ILE A 258 5.95 -1.59 13.97
C ILE A 258 6.21 -1.20 12.51
N ALA A 259 5.16 -0.98 11.71
CA ALA A 259 5.27 -0.67 10.29
C ALA A 259 5.70 0.78 10.01
N ILE A 260 5.60 1.68 10.99
CA ILE A 260 6.12 3.04 10.85
C ILE A 260 7.65 2.95 10.87
N PRO A 261 8.33 3.31 9.77
CA PRO A 261 9.78 3.29 9.75
C PRO A 261 10.27 4.26 10.82
N LEU A 262 11.00 3.73 11.80
CA LEU A 262 11.78 4.56 12.70
C LEU A 262 12.72 5.40 11.81
N PRO A 263 12.76 6.73 11.96
CA PRO A 263 13.78 7.51 11.31
C PRO A 263 15.12 6.89 11.73
N SER A 264 15.83 6.33 10.76
CA SER A 264 17.21 5.87 10.95
C SER A 264 17.97 7.05 11.50
N GLY A 265 18.39 6.94 12.77
CA GLY A 265 19.24 7.92 13.44
C GLY A 265 20.58 8.06 12.74
#